data_AF-A0A6P0L9S6-F1
#
_entry.id   AF-A0A6P0L9S6-F1
#
_cell.length_a   1.000
_cell.length_b   1.000
_cell.length_c   1.000
_cell.angle_alpha   90.00
_cell.angle_beta   90.00
_cell.angle_gamma   90.00
#
_symmetry.space_group_name_H-M   'P 1'
#
loop_
_entity.id
_entity.type
_entity.pdbx_description
1 polymer ?
#
loop_
_entity_poly.entity_id
_entity_poly.type
_entity_poly.pdbx_seq_one_letter_code
_entity_poly.pdbx_strand_id
1 'polypeptide(L)'
;MLNKLSILSVATIASITINQGLAYAGFGDGGSTGWNAVSSNSQSSCANKALEKMTTFVNNGDVQFVPGWQSRFKIGNTVILNVLCSPDGNYVTVSVFCINDCSSRTIGLRKRIDGAMNW
;
A
#
# COMPACT_ATOMS: atom_id res chain seq x y z
N MET A 1 20.07 -34.25 -10.75
CA MET A 1 19.35 -33.66 -9.60
C MET A 1 19.70 -32.17 -9.54
N LEU A 2 18.84 -31.29 -10.06
CA LEU A 2 19.02 -29.84 -9.94
C LEU A 2 17.79 -29.29 -9.23
N ASN A 3 17.93 -29.03 -7.93
CA ASN A 3 16.91 -28.37 -7.14
C ASN A 3 17.59 -27.30 -6.30
N LYS A 4 17.61 -26.07 -6.81
CA LYS A 4 17.95 -24.84 -6.08
C LYS A 4 17.57 -23.62 -6.93
N LEU A 5 16.28 -23.51 -7.26
CA LEU A 5 15.74 -22.23 -7.71
C LEU A 5 15.34 -21.40 -6.49
N SER A 6 16.22 -20.47 -6.14
CA SER A 6 15.93 -19.12 -5.65
C SER A 6 14.81 -18.94 -4.60
N ILE A 7 15.15 -19.13 -3.33
CA ILE A 7 14.42 -18.51 -2.19
C ILE A 7 14.94 -17.07 -1.93
N LEU A 8 15.90 -16.59 -2.72
CA LEU A 8 16.32 -15.18 -2.72
C LEU A 8 15.30 -14.31 -3.48
N SER A 9 14.19 -13.94 -2.86
CA SER A 9 13.38 -12.82 -3.38
C SER A 9 12.51 -12.09 -2.37
N VAL A 10 12.34 -12.58 -1.13
CA VAL A 10 11.42 -11.95 -0.17
C VAL A 10 12.15 -11.09 0.88
N ALA A 11 13.42 -11.35 1.19
CA ALA A 11 14.11 -10.71 2.31
C ALA A 11 14.92 -9.44 1.97
N THR A 12 15.15 -9.12 0.69
CA THR A 12 16.07 -8.02 0.31
C THR A 12 15.41 -6.65 0.15
N ILE A 13 14.11 -6.50 0.47
CA ILE A 13 13.41 -5.22 0.29
C ILE A 13 13.66 -4.26 1.48
N ALA A 14 14.35 -4.70 2.54
CA ALA A 14 14.37 -4.02 3.83
C ALA A 14 15.22 -2.73 3.94
N SER A 15 15.94 -2.29 2.89
CA SER A 15 16.88 -1.15 3.05
C SER A 15 16.88 -0.13 1.92
N ILE A 16 15.81 -0.04 1.12
CA ILE A 16 15.65 1.09 0.20
C ILE A 16 14.94 2.19 0.98
N THR A 17 15.62 3.30 1.22
CA THR A 17 15.07 4.51 1.83
C THR A 17 13.72 4.84 1.19
N ILE A 18 12.62 4.67 1.94
CA ILE A 18 11.28 4.98 1.46
C ILE A 18 11.14 6.49 1.43
N ASN A 19 11.60 7.10 0.35
CA ASN A 19 11.20 8.45 0.03
C ASN A 19 9.78 8.34 -0.54
N GLN A 20 8.76 8.47 0.32
CA GLN A 20 7.37 8.63 -0.14
C GLN A 20 7.18 9.91 -0.98
N GLY A 21 8.24 10.73 -1.08
CA GLY A 21 8.60 11.55 -2.23
C GLY A 21 7.40 12.20 -2.87
N LEU A 22 6.81 13.20 -2.19
CA LEU A 22 5.69 14.01 -2.68
C LEU A 22 4.78 13.22 -3.62
N ALA A 23 4.30 12.06 -3.17
CA ALA A 23 3.22 11.39 -3.87
C ALA A 23 2.05 12.37 -3.75
N TYR A 24 1.89 13.22 -4.77
CA TYR A 24 0.69 13.99 -5.03
C TYR A 24 -0.41 12.95 -5.20
N ALA A 25 -0.96 12.51 -4.08
CA ALA A 25 -2.18 11.74 -4.03
C ALA A 25 -3.25 12.74 -4.45
N GLY A 26 -3.49 12.81 -5.77
CA GLY A 26 -4.74 13.36 -6.25
C GLY A 26 -5.85 12.62 -5.53
N PHE A 27 -6.70 13.36 -4.81
CA PHE A 27 -7.95 12.83 -4.33
C PHE A 27 -8.77 12.50 -5.58
N GLY A 28 -8.84 11.22 -5.95
CA GLY A 28 -9.77 10.75 -6.97
C GLY A 28 -11.12 10.43 -6.35
N ASP A 29 -12.11 10.18 -7.20
CA ASP A 29 -13.48 9.80 -6.79
C ASP A 29 -13.56 8.49 -5.96
N GLY A 30 -12.43 7.84 -5.70
CA GLY A 30 -12.33 6.68 -4.82
C GLY A 30 -12.09 6.94 -3.34
N GLY A 31 -11.75 8.17 -2.95
CA GLY A 31 -11.55 8.57 -1.56
C GLY A 31 -10.30 7.96 -0.92
N SER A 32 -10.34 7.74 0.39
CA SER A 32 -9.25 7.11 1.15
C SER A 32 -9.77 6.20 2.26
N THR A 33 -8.89 5.43 2.89
CA THR A 33 -9.20 4.71 4.13
C THR A 33 -9.42 5.67 5.32
N GLY A 34 -9.16 6.97 5.17
CA GLY A 34 -8.98 7.87 6.31
C GLY A 34 -7.58 7.72 6.93
N TRP A 35 -7.22 8.66 7.79
CA TRP A 35 -5.96 8.61 8.55
C TRP A 35 -6.17 7.75 9.80
N ASN A 36 -5.41 6.67 9.89
CA ASN A 36 -5.38 5.78 11.05
C ASN A 36 -4.15 6.09 11.89
N ALA A 37 -4.35 6.30 13.20
CA ALA A 37 -3.24 6.36 14.14
C ALA A 37 -2.55 4.99 14.21
N VAL A 38 -1.22 4.99 14.24
CA VAL A 38 -0.41 3.78 14.25
C VAL A 38 0.72 3.84 15.27
N SER A 39 1.11 2.69 15.80
CA SER A 39 2.22 2.55 16.74
C SER A 39 3.59 2.60 16.03
N SER A 40 3.93 3.77 15.45
CA SER A 40 5.21 4.05 14.81
C SER A 40 5.64 5.49 15.08
N ASN A 41 6.96 5.75 15.08
CA ASN A 41 7.57 7.05 15.35
C ASN A 41 8.49 7.52 14.21
N SER A 42 8.37 6.90 13.04
CA SER A 42 9.18 7.19 11.86
C SER A 42 8.38 6.90 10.60
N GLN A 43 8.43 7.80 9.62
CA GLN A 43 7.73 7.63 8.35
C GLN A 43 8.15 6.34 7.63
N SER A 44 9.44 5.96 7.69
CA SER A 44 9.92 4.73 7.06
C SER A 44 9.43 3.47 7.77
N SER A 45 9.34 3.50 9.10
CA SER A 45 8.79 2.38 9.89
C SER A 45 7.31 2.18 9.60
N CYS A 46 6.55 3.28 9.56
CA CYS A 46 5.15 3.26 9.14
C CYS A 46 5.00 2.68 7.72
N ALA A 47 5.82 3.13 6.78
CA ALA A 47 5.72 2.70 5.39
C ALA A 47 6.06 1.22 5.22
N ASN A 48 7.09 0.73 5.93
CA ASN A 48 7.45 -0.68 5.94
C ASN A 48 6.32 -1.56 6.48
N LYS A 49 5.70 -1.15 7.60
CA LYS A 49 4.59 -1.90 8.19
C LYS A 49 3.34 -1.84 7.30
N ALA A 50 3.03 -0.70 6.73
CA ALA A 50 1.92 -0.57 5.79
C ALA A 50 2.15 -1.41 4.52
N LEU A 51 3.38 -1.50 4.01
CA LEU A 51 3.76 -2.39 2.92
C LEU A 51 3.57 -3.87 3.29
N GLU A 52 3.95 -4.27 4.50
CA GLU A 52 3.68 -5.62 5.02
C GLU A 52 2.18 -5.93 5.00
N LYS A 53 1.33 -5.00 5.49
CA LYS A 53 -0.14 -5.14 5.44
C LYS A 53 -0.67 -5.22 4.01
N MET A 54 -0.18 -4.37 3.10
CA MET A 54 -0.60 -4.39 1.70
C MET A 54 -0.19 -5.68 0.98
N THR A 55 0.93 -6.27 1.36
CA THR A 55 1.40 -7.55 0.79
C THR A 55 0.40 -8.69 1.06
N THR A 56 -0.34 -8.66 2.18
CA THR A 56 -1.42 -9.61 2.41
C THR A 56 -2.50 -9.52 1.33
N PHE A 57 -2.89 -8.32 0.92
CA PHE A 57 -3.86 -8.12 -0.16
C PHE A 57 -3.29 -8.51 -1.53
N VAL A 58 -1.98 -8.32 -1.75
CA VAL A 58 -1.32 -8.81 -2.97
C VAL A 58 -1.35 -10.34 -3.03
N ASN A 59 -0.98 -11.01 -1.95
CA ASN A 59 -0.95 -12.47 -1.89
C ASN A 59 -2.34 -13.10 -2.06
N ASN A 60 -3.39 -12.39 -1.65
CA ASN A 60 -4.78 -12.80 -1.87
C ASN A 60 -5.30 -12.50 -3.29
N GLY A 61 -4.51 -11.84 -4.14
CA GLY A 61 -4.93 -11.40 -5.47
C GLY A 61 -5.94 -10.24 -5.47
N ASP A 62 -6.10 -9.55 -4.34
CA ASP A 62 -7.01 -8.41 -4.20
C ASP A 62 -6.45 -7.15 -4.88
N VAL A 63 -5.13 -6.96 -4.82
CA VAL A 63 -4.38 -5.84 -5.45
C VAL A 63 -3.08 -6.35 -6.09
N GLN A 64 -2.45 -5.51 -6.90
CA GLN A 64 -1.16 -5.78 -7.54
C GLN A 64 -0.17 -4.65 -7.24
N PHE A 65 1.12 -4.96 -7.20
CA PHE A 65 2.17 -3.94 -7.16
C PHE A 65 2.20 -3.11 -8.46
N VAL A 66 2.55 -1.84 -8.34
CA VAL A 66 2.95 -1.02 -9.49
C VAL A 66 4.48 -1.04 -9.60
N PRO A 67 5.06 -1.58 -10.69
CA PRO A 67 6.50 -1.63 -10.85
C PRO A 67 7.15 -0.26 -10.74
N GLY A 68 8.26 -0.17 -10.00
CA GLY A 68 8.99 1.09 -9.77
C GLY A 68 8.41 1.98 -8.66
N TRP A 69 7.28 1.60 -8.04
CA TRP A 69 6.63 2.39 -6.99
C TRP A 69 6.32 1.53 -5.75
N GLN A 70 7.12 1.61 -4.70
CA GLN A 70 7.00 0.74 -3.52
C GLN A 70 5.72 0.95 -2.69
N SER A 71 5.20 2.18 -2.67
CA SER A 71 3.97 2.53 -1.93
C SER A 71 2.73 2.54 -2.82
N ARG A 72 2.82 2.08 -4.07
CA ARG A 72 1.72 2.14 -5.03
C ARG A 72 1.28 0.75 -5.48
N PHE A 73 -0.04 0.59 -5.48
CA PHE A 73 -0.73 -0.64 -5.84
C PHE A 73 -1.83 -0.32 -6.86
N LYS A 74 -2.34 -1.35 -7.51
CA LYS A 74 -3.42 -1.22 -8.48
C LYS A 74 -4.43 -2.37 -8.41
N ILE A 75 -5.64 -2.11 -8.88
CA ILE A 75 -6.65 -3.13 -9.16
C ILE A 75 -7.00 -3.01 -10.64
N GLY A 76 -6.64 -4.04 -11.41
CA GLY A 76 -6.71 -3.96 -12.87
C GLY A 76 -5.91 -2.76 -13.40
N ASN A 77 -6.47 -2.08 -14.40
CA ASN A 77 -5.85 -0.92 -15.04
C ASN A 77 -6.51 0.41 -14.68
N THR A 78 -7.56 0.40 -13.85
CA THR A 78 -8.42 1.56 -13.62
C THR A 78 -8.39 2.09 -12.19
N VAL A 79 -7.81 1.36 -11.24
CA VAL A 79 -7.74 1.78 -9.83
C VAL A 79 -6.30 1.78 -9.36
N ILE A 80 -5.89 2.86 -8.73
CA ILE A 80 -4.58 3.05 -8.10
C ILE A 80 -4.78 3.26 -6.60
N LEU A 81 -3.94 2.63 -5.79
CA LEU A 81 -3.88 2.83 -4.34
C LEU A 81 -2.50 3.34 -3.97
N ASN A 82 -2.41 4.41 -3.18
CA ASN A 82 -1.14 4.89 -2.64
C ASN A 82 -1.17 4.81 -1.11
N VAL A 83 -0.17 4.16 -0.54
CA VAL A 83 0.10 4.18 0.89
C VAL A 83 0.83 5.46 1.24
N LEU A 84 0.31 6.21 2.20
CA LEU A 84 0.86 7.45 2.69
C LEU A 84 1.03 7.37 4.20
N CYS A 85 2.22 7.68 4.69
CA CYS A 85 2.52 7.83 6.11
C CYS A 85 2.80 9.29 6.42
N SER A 86 2.31 9.75 7.56
CA SER A 86 2.64 11.09 8.05
C SER A 86 4.16 11.24 8.24
N PRO A 87 4.72 12.46 8.14
CA PRO A 87 6.18 12.67 8.27
C PRO A 87 6.76 12.19 9.61
N ASP A 88 5.98 12.28 10.68
CA ASP A 88 6.27 11.76 12.03
C ASP A 88 5.97 10.26 12.18
N GLY A 89 5.30 9.65 11.21
CA GLY A 89 5.12 8.20 11.10
C GLY A 89 4.10 7.59 12.07
N ASN A 90 3.30 8.41 12.74
CA ASN A 90 2.25 8.02 13.68
C ASN A 90 0.86 7.93 13.03
N TYR A 91 0.71 8.30 11.76
CA TYR A 91 -0.51 8.08 11.00
C TYR A 91 -0.25 7.45 9.63
N VAL A 92 -1.18 6.63 9.17
CA VAL A 92 -1.19 6.03 7.82
C VAL A 92 -2.55 6.22 7.15
N THR A 93 -2.55 6.42 5.84
CA THR A 93 -3.75 6.34 5.00
C THR A 93 -3.44 5.66 3.68
N VAL A 94 -4.44 5.04 3.06
CA VAL A 94 -4.36 4.57 1.68
C VAL A 94 -5.32 5.39 0.83
N SER A 95 -4.77 6.24 -0.05
CA SER A 95 -5.55 6.99 -1.03
C SER A 95 -5.97 6.06 -2.16
N VAL A 96 -7.22 6.14 -2.62
CA VAL A 96 -7.75 5.36 -3.73
C VAL A 96 -8.15 6.31 -4.86
N PHE A 97 -7.56 6.10 -6.02
CA PHE A 97 -7.88 6.82 -7.25
C PHE A 97 -8.52 5.85 -8.23
N CYS A 98 -9.72 6.15 -8.70
CA CYS A 98 -10.37 5.42 -9.79
C CYS A 98 -10.39 6.32 -11.03
N ILE A 99 -9.94 5.81 -12.18
CA ILE A 99 -9.95 6.52 -13.46
C ILE A 99 -11.40 6.81 -13.92
N ASN A 100 -12.33 5.94 -13.52
CA ASN A 100 -13.77 6.11 -13.67
C ASN A 100 -14.42 5.93 -12.28
N ASP A 101 -15.66 5.44 -12.23
CA ASP A 101 -16.30 5.08 -10.96
C ASP A 101 -15.62 3.89 -10.25
N CYS A 102 -15.53 3.99 -8.93
CA CYS A 102 -15.11 2.85 -8.13
C CYS A 102 -16.24 1.83 -8.00
N SER A 103 -15.96 0.60 -8.43
CA SER A 103 -16.87 -0.53 -8.22
C SER A 103 -17.15 -0.78 -6.73
N SER A 104 -18.28 -1.43 -6.44
CA SER A 104 -18.61 -1.90 -5.07
C SER A 104 -17.51 -2.79 -4.49
N ARG A 105 -16.83 -3.59 -5.33
CA ARG A 105 -15.64 -4.36 -4.96
C ARG A 105 -14.51 -3.47 -4.45
N THR A 106 -14.19 -2.38 -5.15
CA THR A 106 -13.16 -1.42 -4.74
C THR A 106 -13.50 -0.77 -3.40
N ILE A 107 -14.76 -0.39 -3.21
CA ILE A 107 -15.24 0.23 -1.96
C ILE A 107 -15.14 -0.77 -0.79
N GLY A 108 -15.56 -2.02 -0.99
CA GLY A 108 -15.44 -3.08 0.02
C GLY A 108 -13.99 -3.39 0.37
N LEU A 109 -13.10 -3.45 -0.62
CA LEU A 109 -11.68 -3.65 -0.41
C LEU A 109 -11.04 -2.48 0.36
N ARG A 110 -11.40 -1.23 0.05
CA ARG A 110 -10.94 -0.05 0.81
C ARG A 110 -11.26 -0.18 2.30
N LYS A 111 -12.47 -0.62 2.67
CA LYS A 111 -12.85 -0.86 4.08
C LYS A 111 -12.02 -1.97 4.73
N ARG A 112 -11.68 -3.03 3.99
CA ARG A 112 -10.79 -4.10 4.50
C ARG A 112 -9.37 -3.60 4.70
N ILE A 113 -8.85 -2.79 3.77
CA ILE A 113 -7.54 -2.17 3.89
C ILE A 113 -7.51 -1.23 5.10
N ASP A 114 -8.55 -0.41 5.26
CA ASP A 114 -8.70 0.47 6.42
C ASP A 114 -8.57 -0.29 7.75
N GLY A 115 -9.34 -1.38 7.92
CA GLY A 115 -9.24 -2.23 9.11
C GLY A 115 -7.86 -2.88 9.31
N ALA A 116 -7.11 -3.16 8.23
CA ALA A 116 -5.75 -3.71 8.32
C ALA A 116 -4.69 -2.66 8.69
N MET A 117 -5.01 -1.37 8.53
CA MET A 117 -4.12 -0.24 8.78
C MET A 117 -4.21 0.32 10.20
N ASN A 118 -5.00 -0.31 11.07
CA ASN A 118 -5.09 0.01 12.50
C ASN A 118 -4.18 -0.94 13.29
N TRP A 119 -3.01 -0.46 13.76
CA TRP A 119 -1.98 -1.28 14.43
C TRP A 119 -1.03 -0.47 15.30
#